data_AF-A0A7W8UT76-F1
#
_entry.id   AF-A0A7W8UT76-F1
#
_cell.length_a   1.000
_cell.length_b   1.000
_cell.length_c   1.000
_cell.angle_alpha   90.00
_cell.angle_beta   90.00
_cell.angle_gamma   90.00
#
_symmetry.space_group_name_H-M   'P 1'
#
loop_
_entity.id
_entity.type
_entity.pdbx_description
1 polymer ?
#
loop_
_entity_poly.entity_id
_entity_poly.type
_entity_poly.pdbx_seq_one_letter_code
_entity_poly.pdbx_strand_id
1 'polypeptide(L)'
;MYSFMPGSTSMQSRVHIDMLFIAMNLREQAGTERAIRTNRWLSARRPVGRPPAAWLACYPVFQDALLGCETRLGALPDFVRRAALERLGGSNYSCVPTSVLDEVRASYLELRSTCVAEEVRRYLSDTEDSLLASHESSDALETLAAGMPRMLVPPVARPPCLLSSGNGMFLGGWARFVAYWCRKDPTIPLLAVDWPILYEHVAPYSLRHLIDDPGFASTG
;
A
#
# COMPACT_ATOMS: atom_id res chain seq x y z
N MET A 1 -2.86 -50.83 -12.13
CA MET A 1 -2.48 -50.41 -10.77
C MET A 1 -1.17 -49.67 -10.86
N TYR A 2 -1.19 -48.34 -10.98
CA TYR A 2 -0.09 -47.43 -10.63
C TYR A 2 -0.67 -46.02 -10.42
N SER A 3 -0.26 -45.42 -9.30
CA SER A 3 -0.79 -44.20 -8.71
C SER A 3 -0.17 -42.91 -9.27
N PHE A 4 -0.98 -41.86 -9.18
CA PHE A 4 -0.70 -40.41 -9.06
C PHE A 4 0.74 -39.93 -8.84
N MET A 5 1.10 -38.86 -9.56
CA MET A 5 1.64 -37.58 -9.03
C MET A 5 1.52 -36.50 -10.12
N PRO A 6 0.85 -35.35 -9.89
CA PRO A 6 1.21 -34.09 -10.54
C PRO A 6 1.78 -33.14 -9.49
N GLY A 7 3.10 -32.95 -9.53
CA GLY A 7 3.77 -31.85 -8.86
C GLY A 7 3.99 -30.70 -9.86
N SER A 8 3.98 -29.47 -9.33
CA SER A 8 4.43 -28.23 -9.98
C SER A 8 3.38 -27.41 -10.75
N THR A 9 2.44 -26.81 -10.02
CA THR A 9 1.70 -25.60 -10.48
C THR A 9 1.82 -24.40 -9.53
N SER A 10 2.52 -24.53 -8.39
CA SER A 10 2.50 -23.53 -7.31
C SER A 10 3.40 -22.30 -7.51
N MET A 11 4.42 -22.34 -8.38
CA MET A 11 5.33 -21.19 -8.58
C MET A 11 4.93 -20.28 -9.73
N GLN A 12 4.31 -20.81 -10.79
CA GLN A 12 3.91 -20.01 -11.95
C GLN A 12 2.74 -19.05 -11.63
N SER A 13 1.78 -19.48 -10.79
CA SER A 13 0.66 -18.61 -10.41
C SER A 13 1.07 -17.44 -9.51
N ARG A 14 2.09 -17.59 -8.66
CA ARG A 14 2.60 -16.50 -7.82
C ARG A 14 3.31 -15.42 -8.66
N VAL A 15 4.17 -15.84 -9.59
CA VAL A 15 4.88 -14.90 -10.48
C VAL A 15 3.91 -14.18 -11.41
N HIS A 16 2.83 -14.84 -11.86
CA HIS A 16 1.84 -14.20 -12.73
C HIS A 16 0.97 -13.17 -12.01
N ILE A 17 0.60 -13.43 -10.75
CA ILE A 17 -0.14 -12.46 -9.91
C ILE A 17 0.76 -11.26 -9.58
N ASP A 18 2.01 -11.49 -9.15
CA ASP A 18 2.95 -10.40 -8.86
C ASP A 18 3.25 -9.56 -10.11
N MET A 19 3.34 -10.18 -11.29
CA MET A 19 3.58 -9.46 -12.55
C MET A 19 2.35 -8.65 -13.00
N LEU A 20 1.12 -9.15 -12.79
CA LEU A 20 -0.11 -8.38 -13.05
C LEU A 20 -0.23 -7.17 -12.11
N PHE A 21 0.13 -7.31 -10.83
CA PHE A 21 0.14 -6.18 -9.89
C PHE A 21 1.26 -5.16 -10.17
N ILE A 22 2.44 -5.60 -10.63
CA ILE A 22 3.53 -4.69 -11.03
C ILE A 22 3.16 -3.94 -12.32
N ALA A 23 2.56 -4.62 -13.31
CA ALA A 23 2.14 -3.99 -14.57
C ALA A 23 0.99 -2.99 -14.37
N MET A 24 0.05 -3.28 -13.46
CA MET A 24 -1.07 -2.38 -13.16
C MET A 24 -0.61 -1.10 -12.43
N ASN A 25 0.33 -1.22 -11.50
CA ASN A 25 0.90 -0.07 -10.77
C ASN A 25 1.77 0.85 -11.65
N LEU A 26 2.49 0.30 -12.66
CA LEU A 26 3.30 1.11 -13.58
C LEU A 26 2.43 1.88 -14.59
N ARG A 27 1.28 1.33 -14.98
CA ARG A 27 0.36 1.98 -15.92
C ARG A 27 -0.43 3.13 -15.28
N GLU A 28 -0.74 3.03 -13.99
CA GLU A 28 -1.34 4.13 -13.22
C GLU A 28 -0.34 5.28 -12.99
N GLN A 29 0.95 4.99 -12.80
CA GLN A 29 1.99 6.03 -12.69
C GLN A 29 2.22 6.76 -14.03
N ALA A 30 2.15 6.07 -15.16
CA ALA A 30 2.27 6.65 -16.50
C ALA A 30 1.02 7.42 -16.97
N GLY A 31 -0.11 7.29 -16.26
CA GLY A 31 -1.39 7.92 -16.60
C GLY A 31 -1.67 9.26 -15.92
N THR A 32 -0.68 9.84 -15.21
CA THR A 32 -0.81 11.12 -14.50
C THR A 32 -0.75 12.35 -15.45
N GLU A 33 -1.48 12.28 -16.56
CA GLU A 33 -1.93 13.45 -17.29
C GLU A 33 -3.42 13.26 -17.61
N ARG A 34 -4.26 14.12 -17.01
CA ARG A 34 -5.72 14.26 -17.16
C ARG A 34 -6.57 13.38 -16.22
N ALA A 35 -7.00 14.00 -15.12
CA ALA A 35 -8.32 14.63 -15.04
C ALA A 35 -8.55 15.13 -13.61
N ILE A 36 -8.45 16.45 -13.42
CA ILE A 36 -8.97 17.10 -12.23
C ILE A 36 -10.49 17.01 -12.33
N ARG A 37 -11.13 16.14 -11.54
CA ARG A 37 -12.58 16.19 -11.30
C ARG A 37 -12.84 16.38 -9.83
N THR A 38 -13.30 17.59 -9.53
CA THR A 38 -13.80 18.06 -8.25
C THR A 38 -15.02 17.24 -7.82
N ASN A 39 -14.90 16.48 -6.72
CA ASN A 39 -16.08 15.98 -6.02
C ASN A 39 -16.52 16.99 -4.95
N ARG A 40 -17.60 17.66 -5.32
CA ARG A 40 -18.57 18.34 -4.47
C ARG A 40 -19.09 17.31 -3.45
N TRP A 41 -19.47 17.77 -2.25
CA TRP A 41 -20.08 17.01 -1.14
C TRP A 41 -19.12 16.48 -0.06
N LEU A 42 -18.75 17.38 0.87
CA LEU A 42 -18.92 17.24 2.34
C LEU A 42 -18.34 18.49 3.01
N SER A 43 -19.08 19.59 2.97
CA SER A 43 -18.81 20.77 3.78
C SER A 43 -19.61 20.68 5.06
N ALA A 44 -19.04 20.07 6.10
CA ALA A 44 -19.51 20.26 7.46
C ALA A 44 -18.32 20.21 8.44
N ARG A 45 -18.06 21.37 9.05
CA ARG A 45 -17.12 21.66 10.15
C ARG A 45 -15.64 21.80 9.74
N ARG A 46 -15.33 22.97 9.17
CA ARG A 46 -13.99 23.54 9.12
C ARG A 46 -13.56 24.02 10.51
N PRO A 47 -12.36 23.68 10.99
CA PRO A 47 -11.48 24.64 11.64
C PRO A 47 -10.78 25.46 10.53
N VAL A 48 -10.63 26.75 10.77
CA VAL A 48 -9.91 27.66 9.89
C VAL A 48 -8.42 27.27 9.84
N GLY A 49 -7.86 27.16 8.64
CA GLY A 49 -6.49 27.60 8.38
C GLY A 49 -5.38 26.55 8.25
N ARG A 50 -5.39 25.77 7.16
CA ARG A 50 -4.21 25.49 6.32
C ARG A 50 -4.70 24.79 5.04
N PRO A 51 -4.31 25.20 3.82
CA PRO A 51 -4.51 24.31 2.68
C PRO A 51 -3.80 22.99 2.97
N PRO A 52 -4.39 21.84 2.61
CA PRO A 52 -3.72 20.55 2.77
C PRO A 52 -2.33 20.65 2.14
N ALA A 53 -1.31 20.13 2.83
CA ALA A 53 0.02 20.06 2.25
C ALA A 53 -0.11 19.36 0.88
N ALA A 54 0.48 19.93 -0.17
CA ALA A 54 0.21 19.55 -1.55
C ALA A 54 0.30 18.03 -1.81
N TRP A 55 1.15 17.34 -1.04
CA TRP A 55 1.33 15.89 -1.10
C TRP A 55 0.12 15.08 -0.57
N LEU A 56 -0.61 15.56 0.45
CA LEU A 56 -1.80 14.88 1.00
C LEU A 56 -3.00 14.94 0.05
N ALA A 57 -3.01 15.90 -0.88
CA ALA A 57 -4.04 15.96 -1.93
C ALA A 57 -3.99 14.73 -2.86
N CYS A 58 -2.88 13.99 -2.86
CA CYS A 58 -2.76 12.71 -3.56
C CYS A 58 -3.47 11.55 -2.85
N TYR A 59 -4.11 11.77 -1.70
CA TYR A 59 -4.83 10.73 -0.94
C TYR A 59 -6.29 11.11 -0.71
N PRO A 60 -7.09 11.33 -1.76
CA PRO A 60 -8.42 11.96 -1.65
C PRO A 60 -9.38 11.17 -0.76
N VAL A 61 -9.28 9.84 -0.72
CA VAL A 61 -10.20 8.98 0.05
C VAL A 61 -10.09 9.19 1.56
N PHE A 62 -8.86 9.36 2.05
CA PHE A 62 -8.59 9.46 3.49
C PHE A 62 -8.03 10.82 3.89
N GLN A 63 -8.08 11.81 3.00
CA GLN A 63 -7.39 13.09 3.14
C GLN A 63 -7.68 13.78 4.47
N ASP A 64 -8.96 13.92 4.83
CA ASP A 64 -9.38 14.61 6.05
C ASP A 64 -8.87 13.91 7.32
N ALA A 65 -8.85 12.57 7.32
CA ALA A 65 -8.33 11.79 8.43
C ALA A 65 -6.80 11.91 8.52
N LEU A 66 -6.11 11.91 7.38
CA LEU A 66 -4.65 11.96 7.30
C LEU A 66 -4.09 13.33 7.71
N LEU A 67 -4.81 14.43 7.47
CA LEU A 67 -4.37 15.79 7.82
C LEU A 67 -4.11 15.97 9.32
N GLY A 68 -4.90 15.31 10.17
CA GLY A 68 -4.73 15.39 11.62
C GLY A 68 -3.52 14.62 12.16
N CYS A 69 -2.89 13.79 11.34
CA CYS A 69 -1.82 12.87 11.74
C CYS A 69 -0.52 13.05 10.93
N GLU A 70 -0.39 14.16 10.20
CA GLU A 70 0.82 14.49 9.44
C GLU A 70 2.05 14.60 10.36
N THR A 71 3.12 13.92 9.96
CA THR A 71 4.42 13.91 10.64
C THR A 71 5.53 13.58 9.64
N ARG A 72 6.74 13.32 10.15
CA ARG A 72 7.88 12.83 9.39
C ARG A 72 7.96 11.31 9.48
N LEU A 73 8.40 10.65 8.42
CA LEU A 73 8.57 9.21 8.40
C LEU A 73 9.58 8.77 9.48
N GLY A 74 10.67 9.51 9.68
CA GLY A 74 11.66 9.25 10.73
C GLY A 74 11.11 9.32 12.16
N ALA A 75 10.06 10.12 12.39
CA ALA A 75 9.41 10.26 13.70
C ALA A 75 8.35 9.18 13.99
N LEU A 76 7.98 8.35 13.00
CA LEU A 76 7.01 7.28 13.17
C LEU A 76 7.61 6.08 13.90
N PRO A 77 6.79 5.23 14.57
CA PRO A 77 7.27 4.00 15.20
C PRO A 77 7.98 3.05 14.22
N ASP A 78 8.93 2.26 14.71
CA ASP A 78 9.77 1.37 13.90
C ASP A 78 8.98 0.41 13.01
N PHE A 79 7.89 -0.18 13.53
CA PHE A 79 7.06 -1.12 12.78
C PHE A 79 6.32 -0.45 11.59
N VAL A 80 6.07 0.86 11.69
CA VAL A 80 5.46 1.67 10.63
C VAL A 80 6.50 2.01 9.58
N ARG A 81 7.68 2.49 10.01
CA ARG A 81 8.80 2.81 9.10
C ARG A 81 9.22 1.58 8.30
N ARG A 82 9.34 0.44 8.97
CA ARG A 82 9.72 -0.83 8.34
C ARG A 82 8.75 -1.21 7.21
N ALA A 83 7.44 -1.06 7.41
CA ALA A 83 6.46 -1.37 6.37
C ALA A 83 6.63 -0.51 5.10
N ALA A 84 7.01 0.76 5.24
CA ALA A 84 7.32 1.62 4.09
C ALA A 84 8.64 1.23 3.41
N LEU A 85 9.67 0.90 4.18
CA LEU A 85 10.99 0.54 3.64
C LEU A 85 11.02 -0.84 2.99
N GLU A 86 10.30 -1.82 3.53
CA GLU A 86 10.13 -3.15 2.93
C GLU A 86 9.56 -3.07 1.51
N ARG A 87 8.70 -2.06 1.24
CA ARG A 87 8.14 -1.82 -0.10
C ARG A 87 9.19 -1.42 -1.14
N LEU A 88 10.33 -0.89 -0.70
CA LEU A 88 11.43 -0.44 -1.56
C LEU A 88 12.40 -1.57 -1.95
N GLY A 89 12.13 -2.81 -1.53
CA GLY A 89 12.78 -3.98 -2.11
C GLY A 89 13.99 -4.54 -1.37
N GLY A 90 14.12 -4.37 -0.05
CA GLY A 90 15.15 -5.14 0.66
C GLY A 90 15.21 -4.94 2.16
N SER A 91 15.46 -6.06 2.86
CA SER A 91 15.58 -6.25 4.31
C SER A 91 16.59 -5.36 5.05
N ASN A 92 17.28 -4.46 4.35
CA ASN A 92 18.39 -3.66 4.87
C ASN A 92 17.95 -2.21 5.10
N TYR A 93 16.82 -2.00 5.77
CA TYR A 93 16.41 -0.68 6.27
C TYR A 93 17.50 0.00 7.11
N SER A 94 18.48 -0.76 7.61
CA SER A 94 19.62 -0.28 8.39
C SER A 94 20.57 0.63 7.62
N CYS A 95 20.56 0.62 6.28
CA CYS A 95 21.44 1.47 5.49
C CYS A 95 20.91 2.90 5.29
N VAL A 96 19.63 3.14 5.56
CA VAL A 96 19.00 4.46 5.38
C VAL A 96 19.10 5.24 6.70
N PRO A 97 19.86 6.35 6.74
CA PRO A 97 19.95 7.16 7.95
C PRO A 97 18.60 7.73 8.34
N THR A 98 18.31 7.80 9.64
CA THR A 98 17.05 8.39 10.15
C THR A 98 16.87 9.83 9.68
N SER A 99 17.96 10.60 9.54
CA SER A 99 17.92 11.98 9.02
C SER A 99 17.33 12.08 7.61
N VAL A 100 17.52 11.05 6.77
CA VAL A 100 16.93 10.99 5.42
C VAL A 100 15.42 10.74 5.52
N LEU A 101 14.99 9.91 6.47
CA LEU A 101 13.57 9.65 6.72
C LEU A 101 12.87 10.84 7.38
N ASP A 102 13.59 11.72 8.07
CA ASP A 102 13.05 12.95 8.65
C ASP A 102 12.66 14.01 7.59
N GLU A 103 13.20 13.90 6.39
CA GLU A 103 12.85 14.75 5.25
C GLU A 103 11.56 14.26 4.55
N VAL A 104 11.19 13.00 4.75
CA VAL A 104 10.02 12.38 4.14
C VAL A 104 8.77 12.64 4.99
N ARG A 105 7.73 13.22 4.39
CA ARG A 105 6.43 13.39 5.04
C ARG A 105 5.63 12.10 5.05
N ALA A 106 4.92 11.87 6.14
CA ALA A 106 4.08 10.69 6.32
C ALA A 106 2.89 10.98 7.23
N SER A 107 1.84 10.17 7.13
CA SER A 107 0.71 10.22 8.04
C SER A 107 0.26 8.79 8.35
N TYR A 108 0.29 8.45 9.63
CA TYR A 108 -0.10 7.14 10.16
C TYR A 108 -1.32 7.30 11.05
N LEU A 109 -2.34 6.50 10.82
CA LEU A 109 -3.54 6.47 11.65
C LEU A 109 -4.19 5.09 11.66
N GLU A 110 -4.98 4.84 12.68
CA GLU A 110 -5.85 3.67 12.76
C GLU A 110 -7.30 4.10 12.49
N LEU A 111 -7.85 3.70 11.34
CA LEU A 111 -9.21 4.06 10.95
C LEU A 111 -10.18 2.93 11.23
N ARG A 112 -11.44 3.23 11.57
CA ARG A 112 -12.46 2.18 11.79
C ARG A 112 -12.54 1.23 10.59
N SER A 113 -12.54 -0.07 10.87
CA SER A 113 -12.51 -1.09 9.83
C SER A 113 -13.72 -1.05 8.91
N THR A 114 -14.89 -0.61 9.41
CA THR A 114 -16.09 -0.39 8.59
C THR A 114 -15.86 0.70 7.54
N CYS A 115 -15.24 1.82 7.91
CA CYS A 115 -14.97 2.93 6.98
C CYS A 115 -13.98 2.50 5.89
N VAL A 116 -12.93 1.77 6.26
CA VAL A 116 -11.96 1.26 5.26
C VAL A 116 -12.61 0.22 4.35
N ALA A 117 -13.43 -0.69 4.91
CA ALA A 117 -14.12 -1.71 4.13
C ALA A 117 -15.14 -1.11 3.14
N GLU A 118 -15.85 -0.04 3.52
CA GLU A 118 -16.75 0.69 2.61
C GLU A 118 -16.00 1.30 1.43
N GLU A 119 -14.86 1.94 1.68
CA GLU A 119 -14.03 2.51 0.62
C GLU A 119 -13.41 1.44 -0.27
N VAL A 120 -12.98 0.31 0.29
CA VAL A 120 -12.49 -0.83 -0.50
C VAL A 120 -13.60 -1.40 -1.37
N ARG A 121 -14.83 -1.55 -0.86
CA ARG A 121 -15.96 -1.99 -1.69
C ARG A 121 -16.22 -1.02 -2.83
N ARG A 122 -16.24 0.29 -2.57
CA ARG A 122 -16.40 1.31 -3.62
C ARG A 122 -15.31 1.19 -4.69
N TYR A 123 -14.06 1.06 -4.26
CA TYR A 123 -12.93 0.87 -5.17
C TYR A 123 -13.06 -0.39 -6.03
N LEU A 124 -13.50 -1.51 -5.44
CA LEU A 124 -13.72 -2.76 -6.18
C LEU A 124 -14.88 -2.62 -7.18
N SER A 125 -15.99 -1.99 -6.79
CA SER A 125 -17.14 -1.75 -7.69
C SER A 125 -16.77 -0.86 -8.87
N ASP A 126 -16.04 0.24 -8.63
CA ASP A 126 -15.58 1.14 -9.70
C ASP A 126 -14.63 0.43 -10.69
N THR A 127 -13.87 -0.57 -10.20
CA THR A 127 -12.97 -1.39 -11.01
C THR A 127 -13.74 -2.47 -11.81
N GLU A 128 -14.77 -3.07 -11.21
CA GLU A 128 -15.62 -4.10 -11.84
C GLU A 128 -16.55 -3.53 -12.91
N ASP A 129 -17.12 -2.34 -12.70
CA ASP A 129 -17.93 -1.62 -13.69
C ASP A 129 -17.14 -1.30 -14.97
N SER A 130 -15.80 -1.30 -14.89
CA SER A 130 -14.90 -1.13 -16.04
C SER A 130 -14.64 -2.45 -16.81
N LEU A 131 -15.02 -3.62 -16.29
CA LEU A 131 -14.60 -4.94 -16.78
C LEU A 131 -15.73 -5.94 -17.12
N LEU A 132 -17.00 -5.51 -17.07
CA LEU A 132 -18.24 -6.19 -17.52
C LEU A 132 -19.19 -6.62 -16.39
N ALA A 133 -20.44 -6.20 -16.57
CA ALA A 133 -21.61 -6.56 -15.79
C ALA A 133 -22.03 -8.02 -16.02
N SER A 134 -21.55 -8.92 -15.15
CA SER A 134 -22.24 -10.19 -14.87
C SER A 134 -21.59 -10.87 -13.68
N HIS A 135 -22.25 -10.87 -12.53
CA HIS A 135 -22.64 -12.07 -11.78
C HIS A 135 -23.14 -11.69 -10.38
N GLU A 136 -23.82 -12.65 -9.77
CA GLU A 136 -24.62 -12.66 -8.55
C GLU A 136 -24.06 -11.82 -7.37
N SER A 137 -24.97 -11.41 -6.48
CA SER A 137 -24.82 -10.51 -5.33
C SER A 137 -23.84 -10.97 -4.23
N SER A 138 -22.66 -11.47 -4.61
CA SER A 138 -21.57 -11.77 -3.70
C SER A 138 -20.89 -10.47 -3.29
N ASP A 139 -20.66 -10.27 -2.00
CA ASP A 139 -19.89 -9.10 -1.53
C ASP A 139 -18.49 -9.19 -2.14
N ALA A 140 -18.13 -8.24 -3.01
CA ALA A 140 -16.83 -8.21 -3.69
C ALA A 140 -15.66 -8.29 -2.70
N LEU A 141 -15.86 -7.76 -1.48
CA LEU A 141 -14.89 -7.86 -0.40
C LEU A 141 -14.72 -9.29 0.13
N GLU A 142 -15.80 -10.07 0.20
CA GLU A 142 -15.77 -11.48 0.57
C GLU A 142 -15.07 -12.32 -0.51
N THR A 143 -15.34 -12.03 -1.78
CA THR A 143 -14.65 -12.66 -2.91
C THR A 143 -13.15 -12.37 -2.87
N LEU A 144 -12.75 -11.11 -2.61
CA LEU A 144 -11.36 -10.73 -2.43
C LEU A 144 -10.72 -11.48 -1.25
N ALA A 145 -11.43 -11.59 -0.13
CA ALA A 145 -10.93 -12.29 1.04
C ALA A 145 -10.76 -13.79 0.79
N ALA A 146 -11.66 -14.42 0.04
CA ALA A 146 -11.58 -15.83 -0.33
C ALA A 146 -10.41 -16.13 -1.28
N GLY A 147 -10.06 -15.19 -2.16
CA GLY A 147 -8.94 -15.32 -3.10
C GLY A 147 -7.56 -15.02 -2.51
N MET A 148 -7.48 -14.39 -1.34
CA MET A 148 -6.22 -13.97 -0.72
C MET A 148 -5.60 -15.06 0.15
N PRO A 149 -4.27 -15.28 0.08
CA PRO A 149 -3.58 -16.16 1.00
C PRO A 149 -3.80 -15.72 2.45
N ARG A 150 -4.06 -16.69 3.33
CA ARG A 150 -4.16 -16.42 4.77
C ARG A 150 -2.84 -15.87 5.28
N MET A 151 -2.91 -14.71 5.90
CA MET A 151 -1.74 -14.06 6.48
C MET A 151 -1.93 -13.87 7.98
N LEU A 152 -0.86 -14.16 8.72
CA LEU A 152 -0.80 -13.89 10.15
C LEU A 152 -0.27 -12.48 10.36
N VAL A 153 -1.10 -11.65 10.98
CA VAL A 153 -0.76 -10.29 11.39
C VAL A 153 -0.71 -10.23 12.92
N PRO A 154 0.25 -9.53 13.52
CA PRO A 154 0.32 -9.44 14.98
C PRO A 154 -0.91 -8.70 15.54
N PRO A 155 -1.28 -8.92 16.81
CA PRO A 155 -2.36 -8.18 17.46
C PRO A 155 -1.92 -6.79 17.93
N VAL A 156 -0.62 -6.58 18.17
CA VAL A 156 0.00 -5.32 18.62
C VAL A 156 1.06 -4.90 17.60
N ALA A 157 1.36 -3.60 17.51
CA ALA A 157 2.32 -3.05 16.54
C ALA A 157 2.00 -3.50 15.11
N ARG A 158 0.72 -3.35 14.75
CA ARG A 158 0.11 -3.86 13.52
C ARG A 158 0.69 -3.13 12.31
N PRO A 159 1.40 -3.81 11.39
CA PRO A 159 1.97 -3.15 10.22
C PRO A 159 0.87 -2.48 9.35
N PRO A 160 1.04 -1.22 8.92
CA PRO A 160 -0.01 -0.46 8.22
C PRO A 160 -0.20 -0.81 6.74
N CYS A 161 -1.43 -0.81 6.26
CA CYS A 161 -1.70 -0.83 4.82
C CYS A 161 -1.17 0.46 4.19
N LEU A 162 -0.38 0.31 3.13
CA LEU A 162 0.30 1.43 2.46
C LEU A 162 -0.66 2.02 1.44
N LEU A 163 -0.98 3.30 1.58
CA LEU A 163 -1.87 3.99 0.65
C LEU A 163 -1.15 4.32 -0.65
N SER A 164 -1.84 4.24 -1.78
CA SER A 164 -1.31 4.68 -3.07
C SER A 164 -1.53 6.18 -3.25
N SER A 165 -0.52 6.88 -3.77
CA SER A 165 -0.69 8.27 -4.19
C SER A 165 -1.47 8.30 -5.51
N GLY A 166 -2.60 8.99 -5.54
CA GLY A 166 -3.50 9.11 -6.69
C GLY A 166 -4.88 8.53 -6.39
N ASN A 167 -5.46 7.85 -7.38
CA ASN A 167 -6.80 7.25 -7.28
C ASN A 167 -6.78 5.83 -6.70
N GLY A 168 -5.59 5.23 -6.52
CA GLY A 168 -5.44 3.87 -6.00
C GLY A 168 -5.70 3.79 -4.50
N MET A 169 -6.24 2.66 -4.04
CA MET A 169 -6.53 2.45 -2.62
C MET A 169 -5.28 2.07 -1.82
N PHE A 170 -4.69 0.90 -2.10
CA PHE A 170 -3.48 0.43 -1.44
C PHE A 170 -2.35 0.22 -2.45
N LEU A 171 -1.22 0.90 -2.20
CA LEU A 171 0.07 0.60 -2.85
C LEU A 171 0.64 -0.75 -2.39
N GLY A 172 0.26 -1.18 -1.19
CA GLY A 172 0.65 -2.46 -0.61
C GLY A 172 -0.11 -2.76 0.68
N GLY A 173 -0.13 -4.03 1.08
CA GLY A 173 -0.83 -4.46 2.30
C GLY A 173 -2.30 -4.87 2.09
N TRP A 174 -2.71 -5.21 0.86
CA TRP A 174 -4.01 -5.84 0.59
C TRP A 174 -4.27 -7.07 1.48
N ALA A 175 -3.31 -7.99 1.56
CA ALA A 175 -3.40 -9.14 2.45
C ALA A 175 -3.51 -8.75 3.93
N ARG A 176 -2.92 -7.60 4.33
CA ARG A 176 -2.96 -7.10 5.73
C ARG A 176 -4.35 -6.60 6.05
N PHE A 177 -4.89 -5.77 5.17
CA PHE A 177 -6.27 -5.31 5.25
C PHE A 177 -7.24 -6.49 5.39
N VAL A 178 -7.16 -7.49 4.48
CA VAL A 178 -8.02 -8.68 4.54
C VAL A 178 -7.84 -9.43 5.86
N ALA A 179 -6.60 -9.63 6.32
CA ALA A 179 -6.33 -10.32 7.59
C ALA A 179 -6.94 -9.59 8.79
N TYR A 180 -6.78 -8.26 8.88
CA TYR A 180 -7.39 -7.45 9.94
C TYR A 180 -8.92 -7.47 9.87
N TRP A 181 -9.47 -7.36 8.66
CA TRP A 181 -10.92 -7.36 8.43
C TRP A 181 -11.55 -8.71 8.81
N CYS A 182 -10.99 -9.83 8.35
CA CYS A 182 -11.46 -11.18 8.70
C CYS A 182 -11.32 -11.49 10.20
N ARG A 183 -10.29 -10.95 10.86
CA ARG A 183 -10.13 -11.06 12.32
C ARG A 183 -11.10 -10.17 13.09
N LYS A 184 -11.85 -9.29 12.41
CA LYS A 184 -12.78 -8.32 12.98
C LYS A 184 -12.08 -7.32 13.89
N ASP A 185 -10.87 -6.91 13.51
CA ASP A 185 -10.17 -5.82 14.20
C ASP A 185 -11.03 -4.54 14.14
N PRO A 186 -11.10 -3.75 15.22
CA PRO A 186 -11.93 -2.54 15.26
C PRO A 186 -11.41 -1.43 14.32
N THR A 187 -10.10 -1.43 14.08
CA THR A 187 -9.42 -0.45 13.25
C THR A 187 -8.43 -1.11 12.29
N ILE A 188 -8.16 -0.44 11.17
CA ILE A 188 -7.15 -0.79 10.18
C ILE A 188 -6.04 0.27 10.24
N PRO A 189 -4.77 -0.12 10.47
CA PRO A 189 -3.66 0.80 10.39
C PRO A 189 -3.41 1.19 8.93
N LEU A 190 -3.35 2.49 8.65
CA LEU A 190 -3.10 3.07 7.34
C LEU A 190 -1.85 3.94 7.38
N LEU A 191 -1.08 3.97 6.30
CA LEU A 191 0.09 4.82 6.14
C LEU A 191 0.08 5.50 4.77
N ALA A 192 0.00 6.83 4.78
CA ALA A 192 0.33 7.67 3.64
C ALA A 192 1.79 8.15 3.76
N VAL A 193 2.50 8.17 2.64
CA VAL A 193 3.89 8.67 2.57
C VAL A 193 4.03 9.58 1.35
N ASP A 194 4.90 10.57 1.42
CA ASP A 194 5.36 11.28 0.24
C ASP A 194 6.26 10.35 -0.60
N TRP A 195 5.64 9.41 -1.33
CA TRP A 195 6.33 8.34 -2.05
C TRP A 195 7.38 8.85 -3.03
N PRO A 196 7.15 9.89 -3.85
CA PRO A 196 8.16 10.43 -4.76
C PRO A 196 9.44 10.82 -4.01
N ILE A 197 9.30 11.59 -2.92
CA ILE A 197 10.43 12.03 -2.10
C ILE A 197 11.13 10.82 -1.45
N LEU A 198 10.36 9.84 -0.96
CA LEU A 198 10.93 8.63 -0.38
C LEU A 198 11.76 7.84 -1.41
N TYR A 199 11.26 7.67 -2.63
CA TYR A 199 12.00 6.97 -3.70
C TYR A 199 13.29 7.72 -4.06
N GLU A 200 13.22 9.04 -4.24
CA GLU A 200 14.39 9.88 -4.53
C GLU A 200 15.46 9.77 -3.44
N HIS A 201 15.04 9.79 -2.18
CA HIS A 201 15.95 9.76 -1.03
C HIS A 201 16.55 8.39 -0.74
N VAL A 202 15.82 7.30 -1.03
CA VAL A 202 16.29 5.93 -0.75
C VAL A 202 17.03 5.31 -1.94
N ALA A 203 16.75 5.73 -3.18
CA ALA A 203 17.45 5.22 -4.37
C ALA A 203 18.99 5.19 -4.26
N PRO A 204 19.67 6.21 -3.70
CA PRO A 204 21.12 6.19 -3.51
C PRO A 204 21.62 5.07 -2.59
N TYR A 205 20.80 4.61 -1.66
CA TYR A 205 21.15 3.58 -0.67
C TYR A 205 20.87 2.17 -1.20
N SER A 206 19.83 2.00 -2.01
CA SER A 206 19.54 0.74 -2.71
C SER A 206 20.64 0.37 -3.72
N LEU A 207 21.28 1.36 -4.35
CA LEU A 207 22.36 1.14 -5.33
C LEU A 207 23.72 0.81 -4.71
N ARG A 208 24.02 1.30 -3.49
CA ARG A 208 25.31 1.03 -2.82
C ARG A 208 25.48 -0.46 -2.47
N HIS A 209 24.38 -1.14 -2.11
CA HIS A 209 24.40 -2.58 -1.85
C HIS A 209 24.76 -3.45 -3.07
N LEU A 210 24.55 -2.96 -4.29
CA LEU A 210 24.94 -3.66 -5.52
C LEU A 210 26.44 -3.53 -5.82
N ILE A 211 27.11 -2.51 -5.26
CA ILE A 211 28.54 -2.25 -5.47
C ILE A 211 29.39 -2.95 -4.39
N ASP A 212 28.86 -3.06 -3.17
CA ASP A 212 29.57 -3.62 -2.02
C ASP A 212 29.35 -5.14 -1.83
N ASP A 213 28.77 -5.86 -2.80
CA ASP A 213 28.65 -7.32 -2.75
C ASP A 213 29.91 -7.96 -3.39
N PRO A 214 30.88 -8.48 -2.61
CA PRO A 214 32.17 -8.95 -3.13
C PRO A 214 32.08 -10.34 -3.77
N GLY A 215 30.88 -10.83 -4.10
CA GLY A 215 30.64 -12.19 -4.61
C GLY A 215 31.05 -12.45 -6.06
N PHE A 216 31.58 -11.46 -6.79
CA PHE A 216 31.92 -11.58 -8.21
C PHE A 216 33.40 -11.33 -8.56
N ALA A 217 34.31 -11.61 -7.62
CA ALA A 217 35.75 -11.55 -7.88
C ALA A 217 36.48 -12.83 -7.42
N SER A 218 36.04 -14.00 -7.93
CA SER A 218 36.90 -15.21 -7.92
C SER A 218 36.36 -16.30 -8.84
N THR A 219 36.66 -16.18 -10.13
CA THR A 219 37.00 -17.33 -10.97
C THR A 219 38.18 -16.89 -11.81
N GLY A 220 39.33 -17.49 -11.54
CA GLY A 220 40.56 -17.30 -12.28
C GLY A 220 40.57 -17.97 -13.65
#